data_AF-A0AB34LAP8-F1
#
_entry.id   AF-A0AB34LAP8-F1
#
_cell.length_a   1.000
_cell.length_b   1.000
_cell.length_c   1.000
_cell.angle_alpha   90.00
_cell.angle_beta   90.00
_cell.angle_gamma   90.00
#
_symmetry.space_group_name_H-M   'P 1'
#
loop_
_entity.id
_entity.type
_entity.pdbx_description
1 polymer ?
#
loop_
_entity_poly.entity_id
_entity_poly.type
_entity_poly.pdbx_seq_one_letter_code
_entity_poly.pdbx_strand_id
1 'polypeptide(L)'
;MGTDYSPLSEAVLRYTGLRVEREFPFHPTREWRFDFAIPQAHVAIEVEGGLWNGGRHFRPEGWKRDTEKYNEAAACGWLVIRTTPAELLNVRTLQWIVRAIKTRN
;
A
#
# COMPACT_ATOMS: atom_id res chain seq x y z
N MET A 1 -17.62 -12.84 3.07
CA MET A 1 -16.78 -11.62 3.09
C MET A 1 -16.08 -11.58 4.44
N GLY A 2 -14.88 -12.17 4.51
CA GLY A 2 -14.10 -12.16 5.75
C GLY A 2 -13.63 -10.73 5.99
N THR A 3 -14.13 -10.11 7.05
CA THR A 3 -13.52 -8.91 7.59
C THR A 3 -12.13 -9.30 8.07
N ASP A 4 -11.09 -8.91 7.34
CA ASP A 4 -9.73 -9.06 7.82
C ASP A 4 -9.50 -8.02 8.92
N TYR A 5 -9.67 -8.46 10.17
CA TYR A 5 -9.42 -7.68 11.39
C TYR A 5 -7.92 -7.57 11.66
N SER A 6 -7.16 -7.10 10.67
CA SER A 6 -5.78 -6.71 10.91
C SER A 6 -5.78 -5.42 11.76
N PRO A 7 -4.79 -5.23 12.67
CA PRO A 7 -4.69 -3.99 13.44
C PRO A 7 -4.62 -2.73 12.57
N LEU A 8 -4.07 -2.84 11.35
CA LEU A 8 -4.07 -1.77 10.36
C LEU A 8 -5.51 -1.44 9.91
N SER A 9 -6.27 -2.45 9.50
CA SER A 9 -7.66 -2.32 9.04
C SER A 9 -8.52 -1.65 10.11
N GLU A 10 -8.38 -2.09 11.37
CA GLU A 10 -9.12 -1.51 12.50
C GLU A 10 -8.73 -0.05 12.76
N ALA A 11 -7.44 0.27 12.73
CA ALA A 11 -6.97 1.64 12.94
C ALA A 11 -7.47 2.58 11.83
N VAL A 12 -7.35 2.19 10.56
CA VAL A 12 -7.82 2.98 9.43
C VAL A 12 -9.33 3.20 9.52
N LEU A 13 -10.10 2.13 9.78
CA LEU A 13 -11.55 2.23 9.94
C LEU A 13 -11.92 3.18 11.08
N ARG A 14 -11.26 3.06 12.23
CA ARG A 14 -11.50 3.93 13.40
C ARG A 14 -11.24 5.41 13.11
N TYR A 15 -10.14 5.74 12.42
CA TYR A 15 -9.72 7.13 12.22
C TYR A 15 -10.31 7.80 10.98
N THR A 16 -10.83 7.03 10.03
CA THR A 16 -11.27 7.56 8.72
C THR A 16 -12.66 7.10 8.29
N GLY A 17 -13.21 6.04 8.90
CA GLY A 17 -14.44 5.41 8.46
C GLY A 17 -14.30 4.55 7.19
N LEU A 18 -13.11 4.49 6.58
CA LEU A 18 -12.88 3.74 5.35
C LEU A 18 -12.36 2.33 5.63
N ARG A 19 -12.64 1.41 4.69
CA ARG A 19 -12.20 0.01 4.77
C ARG A 19 -10.88 -0.19 4.04
N VAL A 20 -10.07 -1.09 4.59
CA VAL A 20 -8.84 -1.58 3.98
C VAL A 20 -9.13 -2.94 3.32
N GLU A 21 -8.68 -3.10 2.09
CA GLU A 21 -8.68 -4.35 1.32
C GLU A 21 -7.25 -4.85 1.15
N ARG A 22 -7.07 -6.16 1.00
CA ARG A 22 -5.75 -6.80 0.86
C ARG A 22 -5.55 -7.38 -0.52
N GLU A 23 -4.29 -7.49 -0.94
CA GLU A 23 -3.92 -8.09 -2.22
C GLU A 23 -4.74 -7.48 -3.38
N PHE A 24 -4.93 -6.16 -3.31
CA PHE A 24 -5.91 -5.44 -4.12
C PHE A 24 -5.37 -5.25 -5.54
N PRO A 25 -6.02 -5.82 -6.58
CA PRO A 25 -5.61 -5.62 -7.95
C PRO A 25 -5.96 -4.20 -8.41
N PHE A 26 -4.97 -3.45 -8.91
CA PHE A 26 -5.18 -2.05 -9.31
C PHE A 26 -5.01 -1.80 -10.80
N HIS A 27 -4.34 -2.71 -11.52
CA HIS A 27 -4.05 -2.53 -12.93
C HIS A 27 -4.99 -3.39 -13.78
N PRO A 28 -5.56 -2.87 -14.89
CA PRO A 28 -6.57 -3.59 -15.67
C PRO A 28 -6.04 -4.85 -16.37
N THR A 29 -4.77 -4.84 -16.78
CA THR A 29 -4.16 -5.92 -17.59
C THR A 29 -2.96 -6.60 -16.95
N ARG A 30 -2.45 -6.05 -15.85
CA ARG A 30 -1.26 -6.58 -15.14
C ARG A 30 -1.77 -7.15 -13.84
N GLU A 31 -1.29 -8.32 -13.46
CA GLU A 31 -1.71 -9.00 -12.22
C GLU A 31 -1.06 -8.39 -10.96
N TRP A 32 -0.74 -7.10 -10.99
CA TRP A 32 -0.18 -6.41 -9.85
C TRP A 32 -1.23 -6.15 -8.79
N ARG A 33 -0.81 -6.36 -7.55
CA ARG A 33 -1.62 -6.18 -6.35
C ARG A 33 -0.85 -5.29 -5.39
N PHE A 34 -1.57 -4.43 -4.68
CA PHE A 34 -1.05 -3.78 -3.47
C PHE A 34 -1.25 -4.73 -2.29
N ASP A 35 -0.30 -4.76 -1.35
CA ASP A 35 -0.48 -5.52 -0.11
C ASP A 35 -1.76 -5.09 0.62
N PHE A 36 -2.00 -3.77 0.68
CA PHE A 36 -3.22 -3.17 1.17
C PHE A 36 -3.69 -1.98 0.31
N ALA A 37 -5.00 -1.77 0.23
CA ALA A 37 -5.60 -0.63 -0.43
C ALA A 37 -6.81 -0.07 0.33
N ILE A 38 -7.05 1.23 0.19
CA ILE A 38 -8.29 1.92 0.56
C ILE A 38 -8.89 2.45 -0.75
N PRO A 39 -9.67 1.64 -1.48
CA PRO A 39 -10.08 1.98 -2.86
C PRO A 39 -10.90 3.24 -2.94
N GLN A 40 -11.75 3.50 -1.95
CA GLN A 40 -12.57 4.71 -1.90
C GLN A 40 -11.74 6.00 -1.93
N ALA A 41 -10.50 5.98 -1.43
CA ALA A 41 -9.60 7.14 -1.40
C ALA A 41 -8.45 7.06 -2.41
N HIS A 42 -8.35 5.99 -3.23
CA HIS A 42 -7.18 5.69 -4.06
C HIS A 42 -5.84 5.80 -3.30
N VAL A 43 -5.79 5.23 -2.09
CA VAL A 43 -4.58 5.12 -1.27
C VAL A 43 -4.19 3.65 -1.14
N ALA A 44 -2.93 3.33 -1.38
CA ALA A 44 -2.36 2.00 -1.21
C ALA A 44 -1.26 1.99 -0.15
N ILE A 45 -1.04 0.84 0.48
CA ILE A 45 0.08 0.59 1.40
C ILE A 45 0.84 -0.64 0.91
N GLU A 46 2.14 -0.48 0.70
CA GLU A 46 3.05 -1.55 0.30
C GLU A 46 4.08 -1.79 1.42
N VAL A 47 4.22 -3.05 1.82
CA VAL A 47 5.08 -3.51 2.90
C VAL A 47 6.33 -4.14 2.29
N GLU A 48 7.36 -3.32 2.17
CA GLU A 48 8.62 -3.66 1.52
C GLU A 48 9.43 -4.66 2.39
N GLY A 49 9.33 -5.95 2.05
CA GLY A 49 10.18 -6.99 2.60
C GLY A 49 11.57 -7.03 1.95
N GLY A 50 12.56 -7.63 2.62
CA GLY A 50 13.84 -7.98 1.99
C GLY A 50 14.80 -6.83 1.69
N LEU A 51 14.52 -5.61 2.17
CA LEU A 51 15.37 -4.41 2.08
C LEU A 51 16.81 -4.63 2.60
N TRP A 52 17.03 -5.58 3.50
CA TRP A 52 18.35 -5.81 4.13
C TRP A 52 19.05 -7.09 3.67
N ASN A 53 18.41 -7.89 2.81
CA ASN A 53 18.89 -9.22 2.43
C ASN A 53 19.42 -9.29 0.99
N GLY A 54 19.68 -8.15 0.33
CA GLY A 54 20.10 -8.14 -1.08
C GLY A 54 19.09 -8.79 -2.04
N GLY A 55 17.80 -8.71 -1.67
CA GLY A 55 16.71 -9.38 -2.37
C GLY A 55 16.37 -8.79 -3.74
N ARG A 56 15.25 -9.25 -4.31
CA ARG A 56 14.73 -8.87 -5.63
C ARG A 56 14.85 -7.37 -5.94
N HIS A 57 14.63 -6.49 -4.96
CA HIS A 57 14.62 -5.03 -5.16
C HIS A 57 16.01 -4.44 -5.46
N PHE A 58 17.10 -5.15 -5.13
CA PHE A 58 18.47 -4.70 -5.42
C PHE A 58 19.02 -5.24 -6.75
N ARG A 59 18.32 -6.19 -7.38
CA ARG A 59 18.68 -6.67 -8.72
C ARG A 59 18.15 -5.68 -9.77
N PRO A 60 18.93 -5.32 -10.79
CA PRO A 60 18.50 -4.35 -11.81
C PRO A 60 17.14 -4.67 -12.43
N GLU A 61 16.84 -5.95 -12.67
CA GLU A 61 15.59 -6.41 -13.25
C GLU A 61 14.41 -6.30 -12.28
N GLY A 62 14.64 -6.55 -10.99
CA GLY A 62 13.62 -6.40 -9.97
C GLY A 62 13.28 -4.93 -9.76
N TRP A 63 14.31 -4.09 -9.62
CA TRP A 63 14.14 -2.64 -9.51
C TRP A 63 13.36 -2.05 -10.69
N LYS A 64 13.70 -2.43 -11.94
CA LYS A 64 12.95 -1.98 -13.14
C LYS A 64 11.47 -2.34 -13.08
N ARG A 65 11.14 -3.57 -12.67
CA ARG A 65 9.74 -4.03 -12.53
C ARG A 65 9.00 -3.30 -11.43
N ASP A 66 9.66 -3.02 -10.32
CA ASP A 66 9.06 -2.29 -9.20
C ASP A 66 8.84 -0.82 -9.60
N THR A 67 9.79 -0.20 -10.30
CA THR A 67 9.61 1.14 -10.91
C THR A 67 8.42 1.18 -11.86
N GLU A 68 8.28 0.19 -12.75
CA GLU A 68 7.12 0.07 -13.66
C GLU A 68 5.80 0.03 -12.87
N LYS A 69 5.72 -0.85 -11.86
CA LYS A 69 4.53 -1.00 -11.00
C LYS A 69 4.14 0.30 -10.31
N TYR A 70 5.09 1.00 -9.68
CA TYR A 70 4.77 2.24 -8.95
C TYR A 70 4.42 3.41 -9.88
N ASN A 71 5.07 3.49 -11.05
CA ASN A 71 4.72 4.51 -12.03
C ASN A 71 3.30 4.30 -12.57
N GLU A 72 2.93 3.05 -12.87
CA GLU A 72 1.58 2.70 -13.29
C GLU A 72 0.55 2.92 -12.18
N ALA A 73 0.90 2.63 -10.92
CA ALA A 73 0.05 2.99 -9.78
C ALA A 73 -0.22 4.49 -9.73
N ALA A 74 0.82 5.32 -9.86
CA ALA A 74 0.70 6.76 -9.88
C ALA A 74 -0.13 7.25 -11.08
N ALA A 75 0.10 6.69 -12.27
CA ALA A 75 -0.66 7.01 -13.49
C ALA A 75 -2.14 6.65 -13.37
N CYS A 76 -2.46 5.55 -12.67
CA CYS A 76 -3.82 5.14 -12.32
C CYS A 76 -4.44 5.98 -11.17
N GLY A 77 -3.76 7.02 -10.70
CA GLY A 77 -4.27 7.92 -9.68
C GLY A 77 -4.14 7.41 -8.24
N TRP A 78 -3.30 6.41 -7.98
CA TRP A 78 -3.04 5.91 -6.63
C TRP A 78 -1.93 6.70 -5.94
N LEU A 79 -2.15 6.99 -4.65
CA LEU A 79 -1.08 7.39 -3.74
C LEU A 79 -0.60 6.15 -2.99
N VAL A 80 0.68 5.80 -3.13
CA VAL A 80 1.27 4.62 -2.50
C VAL A 80 2.12 5.04 -1.29
N ILE A 81 1.74 4.60 -0.10
CA ILE A 81 2.56 4.69 1.12
C ILE A 81 3.40 3.41 1.20
N ARG A 82 4.73 3.55 1.24
CA ARG A 82 5.65 2.42 1.36
C ARG A 82 6.18 2.37 2.79
N THR A 83 6.19 1.18 3.38
CA THR A 83 6.65 0.95 4.75
C THR A 83 7.39 -0.38 4.85
N THR A 84 8.03 -0.64 5.99
CA THR A 84 8.62 -1.95 6.28
C THR A 84 7.71 -2.76 7.20
N PRO A 85 7.86 -4.09 7.28
CA PRO A 85 7.07 -4.89 8.23
C PRO A 85 7.14 -4.38 9.68
N ALA A 86 8.31 -3.89 10.10
CA ALA A 86 8.54 -3.35 11.45
C ALA A 86 7.87 -1.98 11.67
N GLU A 87 7.58 -1.25 10.60
CA GLU A 87 7.04 0.12 10.66
C GLU A 87 5.56 0.22 10.30
N LEU A 88 4.93 -0.85 9.82
CA LEU A 88 3.55 -0.82 9.33
C LEU A 88 2.56 -0.24 10.35
N LEU A 89 2.67 -0.66 11.61
CA LEU A 89 1.74 -0.26 12.68
C LEU A 89 2.26 0.88 13.55
N ASN A 90 3.38 1.51 13.18
CA ASN A 90 3.88 2.64 13.94
C ASN A 90 3.00 3.90 13.72
N VAL A 91 3.00 4.78 14.72
CA VAL A 91 2.15 5.99 14.72
C VAL A 91 2.41 6.86 13.48
N ARG A 92 3.66 6.94 13.03
CA ARG A 92 4.06 7.73 11.86
C ARG A 92 3.45 7.21 10.56
N THR A 93 3.50 5.90 10.31
CA THR A 93 2.88 5.27 9.13
C THR A 93 1.37 5.50 9.15
N LEU A 94 0.73 5.29 10.30
CA LEU A 94 -0.71 5.55 10.45
C LEU A 94 -1.06 7.02 10.19
N GLN A 95 -0.26 7.97 10.67
CA GLN A 95 -0.45 9.40 10.39
C GLN A 95 -0.33 9.72 8.89
N TRP A 96 0.62 9.10 8.19
CA TRP A 96 0.73 9.27 6.73
C TRP A 96 -0.48 8.71 5.99
N ILE A 97 -0.97 7.53 6.37
CA ILE A 97 -2.17 6.92 5.77
C ILE A 97 -3.39 7.82 5.99
N VAL A 98 -3.64 8.23 7.23
CA VAL A 98 -4.79 9.10 7.56
C VAL A 98 -4.70 10.44 6.82
N ARG A 99 -3.51 11.03 6.75
CA ARG A 99 -3.29 12.28 6.00
C ARG A 99 -3.55 12.08 4.50
N ALA A 100 -3.02 11.02 3.90
CA ALA A 100 -3.21 10.72 2.49
C ALA A 100 -4.69 10.56 2.13
N ILE A 101 -5.46 9.85 2.98
CA ILE A 101 -6.91 9.70 2.80
C ILE A 101 -7.60 11.07 2.86
N LYS A 102 -7.31 11.88 3.89
CA LYS A 102 -7.94 13.20 4.07
C LYS A 102 -7.66 14.18 2.93
N THR A 103 -6.52 14.08 2.26
CA THR A 103 -6.17 14.95 1.13
C THR A 103 -6.80 14.53 -0.20
N ARG A 104 -7.47 13.38 -0.25
CA ARG A 104 -8.08 12.82 -1.47
C ARG A 104 -9.60 12.71 -1.38
N ASN A 105 -10.18 13.21 -0.28
CA ASN A 105 -11.63 13.34 -0.05
C ASN A 105 -12.10 14.77 -0.31
#